data_AF-A0A4U0GVZ0-F1
#
_entry.id   AF-A0A4U0GVZ0-F1
#
_cell.length_a   1.000
_cell.length_b   1.000
_cell.length_c   1.000
_cell.angle_alpha   90.00
_cell.angle_beta   90.00
_cell.angle_gamma   90.00
#
_symmetry.space_group_name_H-M   'P 1'
#
loop_
_entity.id
_entity.type
_entity.pdbx_description
1 polymer ?
#
loop_
_entity_poly.entity_id
_entity_poly.type
_entity_poly.pdbx_seq_one_letter_code
_entity_poly.pdbx_strand_id
1 'polypeptide(L)'
;MMSTLSILQEAVDQYVSVEATHLSVTADSVDRVCKQVLSDMSAVYRQRTSLDMAAQDANQCYVFLIQIIDKLWGKTHLLHIFDSLQDLLCKFEHRYGHYIKPCNTLPLYQQQILQDEVARRLPALINKLHKKSIPHIYLDELDYAMKSLFHPGKMPELRYDHRTYLPKLIGALEAMADDKRSKPWTDRFTKLLVNLNFNYMGFYNRWESKQNEQFDAANLQGTVHDALISLESELKQYGTTNHLAYHPEHKPLLDHMWDYLQMQKKRAKRADGNELQRLYPFIPLRLNGHQSKLFFHAFCAADLFPTTRKEDSAKAVAANIRTESGTALTFQSLNRYDRDKLGPHAPFVIRKLKEMTLFLEDDFK
;
A
#
# COMPACT_ATOMS: atom_id res chain seq x y z
N MET A 1 28.18 -6.39 33.58
CA MET A 1 27.12 -5.69 32.81
C MET A 1 25.74 -6.04 33.33
N MET A 2 25.28 -7.29 33.20
CA MET A 2 23.99 -7.69 33.78
C MET A 2 23.93 -7.48 35.30
N SER A 3 25.04 -7.72 36.01
CA SER A 3 25.15 -7.43 37.45
C SER A 3 24.88 -5.96 37.80
N THR A 4 25.47 -5.02 37.05
CA THR A 4 25.34 -3.57 37.31
C THR A 4 23.96 -3.04 36.93
N LEU A 5 23.36 -3.61 35.86
CA LEU A 5 21.98 -3.34 35.48
C LEU A 5 20.99 -3.89 36.52
N SER A 6 21.21 -5.10 37.05
CA SER A 6 20.41 -5.64 38.15
C SER A 6 20.48 -4.77 39.40
N ILE A 7 21.65 -4.26 39.77
CA ILE A 7 21.80 -3.32 40.90
C ILE A 7 20.99 -2.04 40.66
N LEU A 8 20.99 -1.51 39.42
CA LEU A 8 20.20 -0.34 39.06
C LEU A 8 18.68 -0.63 39.17
N GLN A 9 18.25 -1.79 38.70
CA GLN A 9 16.86 -2.24 38.77
C GLN A 9 16.40 -2.39 40.23
N GLU A 10 17.20 -3.04 41.07
CA GLU A 10 16.93 -3.21 42.50
C GLU A 10 16.85 -1.87 43.22
N ALA A 11 17.79 -0.96 42.94
CA ALA A 11 17.74 0.39 43.48
C ALA A 11 16.42 1.07 43.13
N VAL A 12 16.03 1.06 41.84
CA VAL A 12 14.77 1.67 41.39
C VAL A 12 13.53 1.00 41.99
N ASP A 13 13.50 -0.33 42.09
CA ASP A 13 12.38 -1.05 42.67
C ASP A 13 12.19 -0.72 44.17
N GLN A 14 13.28 -0.48 44.90
CA GLN A 14 13.20 0.01 46.28
C GLN A 14 12.53 1.39 46.34
N TYR A 15 12.89 2.32 45.46
CA TYR A 15 12.25 3.64 45.39
C TYR A 15 10.78 3.60 44.99
N VAL A 16 10.43 2.70 44.07
CA VAL A 16 9.05 2.50 43.64
C VAL A 16 8.19 1.92 44.77
N SER A 17 8.78 1.15 45.68
CA SER A 17 8.08 0.47 46.79
C SER A 17 7.99 1.31 48.07
N VAL A 18 8.94 2.23 48.30
CA VAL A 18 8.96 3.08 49.50
C VAL A 18 8.12 4.34 49.25
N GLU A 19 6.95 4.43 49.88
CA GLU A 19 6.14 5.65 49.89
C GLU A 19 6.93 6.81 50.52
N ALA A 20 7.25 7.80 49.67
CA ALA A 20 7.71 9.20 49.83
C ALA A 20 8.38 9.76 51.12
N THR A 21 8.23 9.17 52.30
CA THR A 21 8.54 9.81 53.59
C THR A 21 9.98 9.67 54.11
N HIS A 22 10.88 8.94 53.45
CA HIS A 22 12.26 8.69 53.95
C HIS A 22 13.41 8.95 52.94
N LEU A 23 13.16 9.69 51.85
CA LEU A 23 14.03 9.72 50.66
C LEU A 23 15.26 10.65 50.68
N SER A 24 15.64 11.23 51.82
CA SER A 24 16.63 12.32 51.83
C SER A 24 18.11 11.91 51.68
N VAL A 25 18.45 10.63 51.51
CA VAL A 25 19.87 10.15 51.54
C VAL A 25 20.32 9.40 50.27
N THR A 26 19.47 9.19 49.27
CA THR A 26 19.72 8.10 48.32
C THR A 26 19.81 8.50 46.84
N ALA A 27 19.42 9.72 46.42
CA ALA A 27 19.53 10.15 45.00
C ALA A 27 20.98 10.06 44.45
N ASP A 28 21.98 10.41 45.28
CA ASP A 28 23.41 10.29 44.96
C ASP A 28 23.86 8.83 44.71
N SER A 29 23.08 7.84 45.13
CA SER A 29 23.35 6.42 44.88
C SER A 29 22.95 6.02 43.47
N VAL A 30 21.78 6.45 42.98
CA VAL A 30 21.29 6.13 41.63
C VAL A 30 22.18 6.79 40.58
N ASP A 31 22.56 8.04 40.77
CA ASP A 31 23.49 8.76 39.88
C ASP A 31 24.85 8.06 39.77
N ARG A 32 25.36 7.57 40.90
CA ARG A 32 26.60 6.77 40.93
C ARG A 32 26.45 5.46 40.18
N VAL A 33 25.35 4.74 40.40
CA VAL A 33 25.08 3.47 39.70
C VAL A 33 24.92 3.72 38.18
N CYS A 34 24.24 4.80 37.77
CA CYS A 34 24.10 5.17 36.36
C CYS A 34 25.47 5.41 35.70
N LYS A 35 26.36 6.15 36.37
CA LYS A 35 27.75 6.35 35.89
C LYS A 35 28.52 5.04 35.81
N GLN A 36 28.35 4.14 36.79
CA GLN A 36 28.97 2.82 36.79
C GLN A 36 28.48 1.95 35.63
N VAL A 37 27.18 1.93 35.35
CA VAL A 37 26.60 1.19 34.21
C VAL A 37 27.27 1.61 32.90
N LEU A 38 27.39 2.91 32.65
CA LEU A 38 28.01 3.43 31.43
C LEU A 38 29.51 3.08 31.32
N SER A 39 30.22 3.08 32.44
CA SER A 39 31.63 2.67 32.51
C SER A 39 31.79 1.17 32.23
N ASP A 40 30.98 0.34 32.87
CA ASP A 40 31.01 -1.11 32.70
C ASP A 40 30.66 -1.53 31.27
N MET A 41 29.67 -0.86 30.67
CA MET A 41 29.36 -1.02 29.25
C MET A 41 30.59 -0.71 28.39
N SER A 42 31.23 0.44 28.62
CA SER A 42 32.42 0.81 27.86
C SER A 42 33.53 -0.25 27.96
N ALA A 43 33.71 -0.85 29.14
CA ALA A 43 34.65 -1.94 29.34
C ALA A 43 34.25 -3.22 28.58
N VAL A 44 32.97 -3.61 28.65
CA VAL A 44 32.45 -4.81 27.99
C VAL A 44 32.52 -4.69 26.47
N TYR A 45 32.18 -3.53 25.91
CA TYR A 45 32.26 -3.28 24.47
C TYR A 45 33.69 -3.39 23.94
N ARG A 46 34.70 -2.92 24.70
CA ARG A 46 36.12 -3.07 24.31
C ARG A 46 36.58 -4.52 24.24
N GLN A 47 35.90 -5.42 24.96
CA GLN A 47 36.22 -6.84 25.00
C GLN A 47 35.50 -7.66 23.92
N ARG A 48 34.62 -7.04 23.11
CA ARG A 48 33.89 -7.75 22.05
C ARG A 48 34.73 -7.90 20.79
N THR A 49 34.72 -9.11 20.25
CA THR A 49 35.50 -9.50 19.07
C THR A 49 34.71 -9.38 17.76
N SER A 50 33.38 -9.26 17.83
CA SER A 50 32.51 -9.07 16.67
C SER A 50 31.48 -7.96 16.87
N LEU A 51 31.04 -7.37 15.75
CA LEU A 51 29.98 -6.35 15.72
C LEU A 51 28.64 -6.92 16.18
N ASP A 52 28.34 -8.18 15.86
CA ASP A 52 27.08 -8.82 16.25
C ASP A 52 26.97 -9.00 17.76
N MET A 53 28.06 -9.36 18.44
CA MET A 53 28.10 -9.45 19.90
C MET A 53 27.91 -8.08 20.56
N ALA A 54 28.57 -7.05 20.02
CA ALA A 54 28.40 -5.69 20.49
C ALA A 54 26.95 -5.20 20.29
N ALA A 55 26.34 -5.52 19.15
CA ALA A 55 24.95 -5.19 18.87
C ALA A 55 23.99 -5.92 19.81
N GLN A 56 24.18 -7.22 20.03
CA GLN A 56 23.34 -7.99 20.96
C GLN A 56 23.34 -7.39 22.36
N ASP A 57 24.51 -7.08 22.91
CA ASP A 57 24.66 -6.44 24.21
C ASP A 57 24.01 -5.05 24.25
N ALA A 58 24.19 -4.25 23.20
CA ALA A 58 23.57 -2.94 23.06
C ALA A 58 22.06 -3.02 23.24
N ASN A 59 21.44 -3.93 22.49
CA ASN A 59 20.00 -4.09 22.44
C ASN A 59 19.45 -4.62 23.75
N GLN A 60 20.13 -5.60 24.37
CA GLN A 60 19.71 -6.12 25.66
C GLN A 60 19.73 -5.02 26.74
N CYS A 61 20.79 -4.21 26.76
CA CYS A 61 20.88 -3.12 27.71
C CYS A 61 19.86 -2.01 27.44
N TYR A 62 19.65 -1.65 26.17
CA TYR A 62 18.68 -0.65 25.77
C TYR A 62 17.26 -1.03 26.23
N VAL A 63 16.84 -2.28 25.95
CA VAL A 63 15.54 -2.80 26.39
C VAL A 63 15.42 -2.77 27.92
N PHE A 64 16.48 -3.14 28.63
CA PHE A 64 16.48 -3.12 30.09
C PHE A 64 16.35 -1.70 30.67
N LEU A 65 17.08 -0.74 30.10
CA LEU A 65 16.99 0.68 30.49
C LEU A 65 15.58 1.24 30.26
N ILE A 66 14.96 0.91 29.12
CA ILE A 66 13.56 1.29 28.84
C ILE A 66 12.62 0.76 29.93
N GLN A 67 12.73 -0.53 30.27
CA GLN A 67 11.86 -1.15 31.27
C GLN A 67 11.96 -0.45 32.63
N ILE A 68 13.16 -0.06 33.05
CA ILE A 68 13.37 0.71 34.29
C ILE A 68 12.72 2.09 34.19
N ILE A 69 13.00 2.82 33.10
CA ILE A 69 12.51 4.19 32.90
C ILE A 69 10.97 4.21 32.85
N ASP A 70 10.37 3.26 32.14
CA ASP A 70 8.92 3.18 31.98
C ASP A 70 8.21 2.88 33.32
N LYS A 71 8.86 2.16 34.27
CA LYS A 71 8.33 1.97 35.63
C LYS A 71 8.19 3.28 36.42
N LEU A 72 9.01 4.28 36.08
CA LEU A 72 9.03 5.59 36.74
C LEU A 72 8.15 6.61 36.02
N TRP A 73 7.71 6.31 34.80
CA TRP A 73 6.91 7.21 34.00
C TRP A 73 5.58 7.54 34.71
N GLY A 74 5.26 8.84 34.81
CA GLY A 74 4.08 9.33 35.53
C GLY A 74 4.23 9.44 37.06
N LYS A 75 5.35 9.00 37.65
CA LYS A 75 5.60 9.09 39.10
C LYS A 75 6.31 10.40 39.47
N THR A 76 5.54 11.47 39.62
CA THR A 76 6.05 12.83 39.89
C THR A 76 6.96 12.95 41.10
N HIS A 77 6.76 12.14 42.14
CA HIS A 77 7.60 12.11 43.35
C HIS A 77 8.99 11.50 43.12
N LEU A 78 9.22 10.79 42.00
CA LEU A 78 10.49 10.18 41.62
C LEU A 78 11.16 10.90 40.43
N LEU A 79 10.77 12.15 40.15
CA LEU A 79 11.25 12.89 38.98
C LEU A 79 12.79 12.97 38.89
N HIS A 80 13.47 13.21 40.02
CA HIS A 80 14.93 13.27 40.06
C HIS A 80 15.59 11.95 39.62
N ILE A 81 15.01 10.80 39.97
CA ILE A 81 15.52 9.47 39.57
C ILE A 81 15.24 9.23 38.08
N PHE A 82 14.05 9.64 37.62
CA PHE A 82 13.68 9.60 36.22
C PHE A 82 14.66 10.44 35.37
N ASP A 83 14.99 11.66 35.79
CA ASP A 83 15.91 12.55 35.09
C ASP A 83 17.32 11.94 34.97
N SER A 84 17.84 11.33 36.04
CA SER A 84 19.13 10.62 36.04
C SER A 84 19.16 9.45 35.04
N LEU A 85 18.09 8.67 34.99
CA LEU A 85 17.97 7.55 34.06
C LEU A 85 17.76 8.01 32.60
N GLN A 86 17.03 9.11 32.41
CA GLN A 86 16.90 9.74 31.10
C GLN A 86 18.25 10.22 30.58
N ASP A 87 19.07 10.88 31.41
CA ASP A 87 20.42 11.29 31.06
C ASP A 87 21.33 10.09 30.74
N LEU A 88 21.23 9.01 31.51
CA LEU A 88 21.91 7.74 31.20
C LEU A 88 21.51 7.20 29.83
N LEU A 89 20.20 7.12 29.54
CA LEU A 89 19.70 6.63 28.26
C LEU A 89 20.17 7.51 27.10
N CYS A 90 20.09 8.84 27.23
CA CYS A 90 20.58 9.78 26.23
C CYS A 90 22.08 9.58 25.94
N LYS A 91 22.89 9.42 26.99
CA LYS A 91 24.34 9.13 26.84
C LYS A 91 24.59 7.77 26.21
N PHE A 92 23.77 6.78 26.55
CA PHE A 92 23.84 5.44 25.98
C PHE A 92 23.53 5.45 24.48
N GLU A 93 22.39 6.03 24.09
CA GLU A 93 21.99 6.18 22.69
C GLU A 93 23.00 6.99 21.89
N HIS A 94 23.59 8.04 22.47
CA HIS A 94 24.62 8.82 21.80
C HIS A 94 25.88 8.00 21.48
N ARG A 95 26.29 7.10 22.36
CA ARG A 95 27.51 6.28 22.19
C ARG A 95 27.29 5.01 21.38
N TYR A 96 26.12 4.40 21.50
CA TYR A 96 25.83 3.05 21.00
C TYR A 96 24.61 3.00 20.07
N GLY A 97 24.05 4.14 19.69
CA GLY A 97 22.81 4.22 18.92
C GLY A 97 22.84 3.51 17.57
N HIS A 98 24.02 3.39 16.93
CA HIS A 98 24.19 2.65 15.68
C HIS A 98 24.07 1.13 15.85
N TYR A 99 24.15 0.62 17.08
CA TYR A 99 23.93 -0.79 17.41
C TYR A 99 22.48 -1.09 17.81
N ILE A 100 21.68 -0.07 18.13
CA ILE A 100 20.28 -0.25 18.54
C ILE A 100 19.45 -0.65 17.32
N LYS A 101 18.70 -1.74 17.45
CA LYS A 101 17.82 -2.24 16.40
C LYS A 101 16.69 -1.24 16.15
N PRO A 102 16.41 -0.89 14.88
CA PRO A 102 15.28 -0.04 14.50
C PRO A 102 13.93 -0.49 15.06
N CYS A 103 13.73 -1.81 15.18
CA CYS A 103 12.49 -2.41 15.65
C CYS A 103 12.28 -2.37 17.17
N ASN A 104 13.26 -1.91 17.95
CA ASN A 104 13.06 -1.81 19.39
C ASN A 104 11.98 -0.77 19.72
N THR A 105 11.31 -0.96 20.85
CA THR A 105 10.34 0.00 21.37
C THR A 105 11.04 1.29 21.80
N LEU A 106 10.29 2.39 21.80
CA LEU A 106 10.70 3.63 22.42
C LEU A 106 10.24 3.68 23.88
N PRO A 107 10.98 4.34 24.79
CA PRO A 107 10.45 4.66 26.12
C PRO A 107 9.14 5.44 26.04
N LEU A 108 8.20 5.19 26.96
CA LEU A 108 6.87 5.81 26.96
C LEU A 108 6.93 7.34 26.92
N TYR A 109 7.87 7.95 27.62
CA TYR A 109 8.04 9.40 27.61
C TYR A 109 8.46 9.94 26.22
N GLN A 110 9.31 9.22 25.49
CA GLN A 110 9.70 9.61 24.13
C GLN A 110 8.54 9.42 23.15
N GLN A 111 7.74 8.37 23.34
CA GLN A 111 6.51 8.18 22.57
C GLN A 111 5.55 9.36 22.75
N GLN A 112 5.34 9.79 24.00
CA GLN A 112 4.50 10.95 24.32
C GLN A 112 5.05 12.24 23.69
N ILE A 113 6.36 12.49 23.79
CA ILE A 113 6.99 13.67 23.18
C ILE A 113 6.75 13.71 21.65
N LEU A 114 6.93 12.57 20.97
CA LEU A 114 6.68 12.48 19.53
C LEU A 114 5.20 12.69 19.20
N GLN A 115 4.30 12.10 19.99
CA GLN A 115 2.85 12.27 19.83
C GLN A 115 2.44 13.74 19.98
N ASP A 116 2.92 14.41 21.03
CA ASP A 116 2.63 15.82 21.31
C ASP A 116 3.18 16.72 20.21
N GLU A 117 4.40 16.43 19.71
CA GLU A 117 5.00 17.17 18.62
C GLU A 117 4.17 17.07 17.33
N VAL A 118 3.75 15.86 16.95
CA VAL A 118 2.92 15.63 15.77
C VAL A 118 1.54 16.26 15.95
N ALA A 119 0.88 16.03 17.10
CA ALA A 119 -0.44 16.57 17.40
C ALA A 119 -0.46 18.11 17.35
N ARG A 120 0.62 18.76 17.81
CA ARG A 120 0.75 20.22 17.77
C ARG A 120 0.97 20.78 16.37
N ARG A 121 1.77 20.11 15.52
CA ARG A 121 2.24 20.65 14.23
C ARG A 121 1.35 20.24 13.05
N LEU A 122 0.90 18.98 13.02
CA LEU A 122 0.23 18.39 11.87
C LEU A 122 -1.09 19.09 11.46
N PRO A 123 -1.99 19.50 12.38
CA PRO A 123 -3.25 20.12 11.97
C PRO A 123 -3.04 21.44 11.20
N ALA A 124 -2.12 22.28 11.66
CA ALA A 124 -1.78 23.52 10.96
C ALA A 124 -1.13 23.25 9.60
N LEU A 125 -0.33 22.17 9.51
CA LEU A 125 0.30 21.75 8.26
C LEU A 125 -0.71 21.28 7.23
N ILE A 126 -1.63 20.41 7.61
CA ILE A 126 -2.71 19.93 6.74
C ILE A 126 -3.47 21.11 6.15
N ASN A 127 -3.83 22.10 6.97
CA ASN A 127 -4.52 23.31 6.51
C ASN A 127 -3.70 24.11 5.49
N LYS A 128 -2.38 24.25 5.69
CA LYS A 128 -1.50 24.93 4.73
C LYS A 128 -1.33 24.14 3.43
N LEU A 129 -1.20 22.82 3.52
CA LEU A 129 -1.07 21.92 2.37
C LEU A 129 -2.37 21.87 1.54
N HIS A 130 -3.53 21.91 2.20
CA HIS A 130 -4.82 22.02 1.54
C HIS A 130 -4.93 23.32 0.71
N LYS A 131 -4.46 24.46 1.25
CA LYS A 131 -4.40 25.74 0.51
C LYS A 131 -3.50 25.69 -0.73
N LYS A 132 -2.65 24.67 -0.88
CA LYS A 132 -1.83 24.41 -2.06
C LYS A 132 -2.50 23.49 -3.08
N SER A 133 -3.80 23.24 -2.92
CA SER A 133 -4.60 22.36 -3.78
C SER A 133 -4.11 20.91 -3.79
N ILE A 134 -3.46 20.46 -2.71
CA ILE A 134 -3.21 19.03 -2.50
C ILE A 134 -4.56 18.34 -2.21
N PRO A 135 -4.88 17.21 -2.86
CA PRO A 135 -6.17 16.54 -2.70
C PRO A 135 -6.48 16.21 -1.24
N HIS A 136 -7.70 16.53 -0.80
CA HIS A 136 -8.16 16.28 0.58
C HIS A 136 -8.00 14.80 0.97
N ILE A 137 -8.35 13.90 0.04
CA ILE A 137 -8.20 12.45 0.24
C ILE A 137 -6.77 12.02 0.58
N TYR A 138 -5.73 12.73 0.13
CA TYR A 138 -4.35 12.40 0.48
C TYR A 138 -3.97 12.94 1.85
N LEU A 139 -4.51 14.11 2.22
CA LEU A 139 -4.28 14.73 3.52
C LEU A 139 -5.00 13.96 4.64
N ASP A 140 -6.18 13.41 4.35
CA ASP A 140 -6.91 12.53 5.29
C ASP A 140 -6.13 11.26 5.60
N GLU A 141 -5.56 10.61 4.59
CA GLU A 141 -4.75 9.40 4.81
C GLU A 141 -3.47 9.72 5.59
N LEU A 142 -2.88 10.90 5.39
CA LEU A 142 -1.76 11.37 6.20
C LEU A 142 -2.16 11.58 7.67
N ASP A 143 -3.26 12.29 7.92
CA ASP A 143 -3.78 12.53 9.28
C ASP A 143 -4.14 11.22 9.98
N TYR A 144 -4.86 10.35 9.28
CA TYR A 144 -5.28 9.07 9.80
C TYR A 144 -4.08 8.17 10.12
N ALA A 145 -3.08 8.08 9.23
CA ALA A 145 -1.87 7.32 9.49
C ALA A 145 -1.14 7.82 10.75
N MET A 146 -0.95 9.14 10.88
CA MET A 146 -0.31 9.73 12.05
C MET A 146 -1.09 9.40 13.34
N LYS A 147 -2.42 9.55 13.34
CA LYS A 147 -3.27 9.18 14.48
C LYS A 147 -3.21 7.68 14.78
N SER A 148 -3.14 6.84 13.76
CA SER A 148 -3.09 5.38 13.89
C SER A 148 -1.77 4.92 14.49
N LEU A 149 -0.65 5.54 14.12
CA LEU A 149 0.69 5.20 14.61
C LEU A 149 0.83 5.34 16.14
N PHE A 150 0.14 6.32 16.73
CA PHE A 150 0.12 6.55 18.18
C PHE A 150 -1.01 5.82 18.91
N HIS A 151 -1.82 5.03 18.21
CA HIS A 151 -2.93 4.31 18.83
C HIS A 151 -2.47 2.93 19.33
N PRO A 152 -2.63 2.61 20.63
CA PRO A 152 -2.24 1.32 21.15
C PRO A 152 -2.90 0.16 20.41
N GLY A 153 -2.11 -0.87 20.06
CA GLY A 153 -2.59 -2.07 19.39
C GLY A 153 -2.87 -1.94 17.89
N LYS A 154 -2.61 -0.77 17.28
CA LYS A 154 -2.63 -0.63 15.81
C LYS A 154 -1.23 -0.80 15.22
N MET A 155 -1.19 -1.35 14.01
CA MET A 155 0.04 -1.50 13.23
C MET A 155 0.22 -0.34 12.24
N PRO A 156 1.46 0.11 11.97
CA PRO A 156 2.69 -0.29 12.66
C PRO A 156 2.73 0.25 14.09
N GLU A 157 3.39 -0.49 14.98
CA GLU A 157 3.71 0.01 16.32
C GLU A 157 4.80 1.09 16.25
N LEU A 158 4.72 2.07 17.15
CA LEU A 158 5.73 3.11 17.29
C LEU A 158 7.05 2.54 17.83
N ARG A 159 8.11 2.66 17.04
CA ARG A 159 9.43 2.03 17.26
C ARG A 159 10.58 3.03 17.17
N TYR A 160 11.80 2.59 17.50
CA TYR A 160 13.00 3.42 17.62
C TYR A 160 13.32 4.22 16.35
N ASP A 161 13.16 3.63 15.18
CA ASP A 161 13.32 4.32 13.89
C ASP A 161 12.37 5.50 13.69
N HIS A 162 11.17 5.45 14.26
CA HIS A 162 10.17 6.51 14.14
C HIS A 162 10.66 7.82 14.76
N ARG A 163 11.56 7.77 15.73
CA ARG A 163 12.21 8.95 16.33
C ARG A 163 13.01 9.75 15.30
N THR A 164 13.59 9.09 14.31
CA THR A 164 14.29 9.78 13.20
C THR A 164 13.35 10.06 12.04
N TYR A 165 12.39 9.18 11.80
CA TYR A 165 11.43 9.28 10.70
C TYR A 165 10.49 10.48 10.85
N LEU A 166 9.77 10.58 11.97
CA LEU A 166 8.69 11.55 12.15
C LEU A 166 9.19 13.00 12.07
N PRO A 167 10.29 13.40 12.73
CA PRO A 167 10.79 14.77 12.59
C PRO A 167 11.20 15.11 11.15
N LYS A 168 11.75 14.15 10.41
CA LYS A 168 12.11 14.34 8.99
C LYS A 168 10.86 14.50 8.12
N LEU A 169 9.84 13.66 8.32
CA LEU A 169 8.56 13.77 7.61
C LEU A 169 7.89 15.11 7.88
N ILE A 170 7.70 15.46 9.15
CA ILE A 170 7.05 16.72 9.54
C ILE A 170 7.86 17.92 9.04
N GLY A 171 9.18 17.92 9.19
CA GLY A 171 10.04 19.00 8.70
C GLY A 171 9.97 19.18 7.17
N ALA A 172 9.91 18.08 6.41
CA ALA A 172 9.77 18.14 4.96
C ALA A 172 8.38 18.67 4.54
N LEU A 173 7.32 18.25 5.24
CA LEU A 173 5.96 18.76 5.03
C LEU A 173 5.85 20.25 5.36
N GLU A 174 6.51 20.72 6.43
CA GLU A 174 6.62 22.14 6.77
C GLU A 174 7.33 22.94 5.69
N ALA A 175 8.50 22.49 5.25
CA ALA A 175 9.23 23.15 4.18
C ALA A 175 8.38 23.26 2.90
N MET A 176 7.58 22.24 2.59
CA MET A 176 6.62 22.29 1.48
C MET A 176 5.48 23.28 1.74
N ALA A 177 4.90 23.26 2.93
CA ALA A 177 3.79 24.12 3.34
C ALA A 177 4.16 25.61 3.30
N ASP A 178 5.39 25.96 3.69
CA ASP A 178 5.87 27.34 3.77
C ASP A 178 6.48 27.87 2.45
N ASP A 179 6.76 27.01 1.47
CA ASP A 179 7.28 27.43 0.17
C ASP A 179 6.21 28.20 -0.64
N LYS A 180 6.40 29.50 -0.84
CA LYS A 180 5.38 30.37 -1.47
C LYS A 180 5.30 30.30 -3.00
N ARG A 181 6.17 29.52 -3.66
CA ARG A 181 6.23 29.47 -5.13
C ARG A 181 5.03 28.74 -5.74
N SER A 182 4.72 29.04 -7.00
CA SER A 182 3.75 28.25 -7.78
C SER A 182 4.45 27.03 -8.38
N LYS A 183 3.99 25.84 -8.02
CA LYS A 183 4.58 24.54 -8.40
C LYS A 183 3.46 23.49 -8.52
N PRO A 184 3.70 22.37 -9.22
CA PRO A 184 2.79 21.23 -9.18
C PRO A 184 2.84 20.57 -7.81
N TRP A 185 2.06 21.08 -6.86
CA TRP A 185 2.15 20.71 -5.45
C TRP A 185 1.72 19.27 -5.18
N THR A 186 0.71 18.77 -5.88
CA THR A 186 0.24 17.38 -5.76
C THR A 186 1.33 16.37 -6.13
N ASP A 187 2.04 16.60 -7.24
CA ASP A 187 3.09 15.68 -7.70
C ASP A 187 4.30 15.76 -6.76
N ARG A 188 4.65 16.97 -6.31
CA ARG A 188 5.71 17.16 -5.31
C ARG A 188 5.38 16.54 -3.97
N PHE A 189 4.12 16.60 -3.54
CA PHE A 189 3.63 15.97 -2.32
C PHE A 189 3.74 14.45 -2.42
N THR A 190 3.26 13.86 -3.52
CA THR A 190 3.39 12.43 -3.80
C THR A 190 4.86 12.01 -3.81
N LYS A 191 5.71 12.73 -4.54
CA LYS A 191 7.16 12.51 -4.56
C LYS A 191 7.80 12.57 -3.19
N LEU A 192 7.42 13.53 -2.35
CA LEU A 192 7.94 13.67 -0.99
C LEU A 192 7.59 12.45 -0.15
N LEU A 193 6.33 12.01 -0.19
CA LEU A 193 5.86 10.84 0.55
C LEU A 193 6.55 9.56 0.07
N VAL A 194 6.72 9.39 -1.23
CA VAL A 194 7.46 8.26 -1.81
C VAL A 194 8.93 8.28 -1.39
N ASN A 195 9.60 9.43 -1.48
CA ASN A 195 11.02 9.54 -1.18
C ASN A 195 11.35 9.31 0.30
N LEU A 196 10.44 9.72 1.19
CA LEU A 196 10.52 9.44 2.61
C LEU A 196 9.95 8.06 2.96
N ASN A 197 9.44 7.30 1.99
CA ASN A 197 8.84 5.99 2.18
C ASN A 197 7.67 5.98 3.20
N PHE A 198 6.71 6.88 3.00
CA PHE A 198 5.42 6.85 3.68
C PHE A 198 4.57 5.70 3.12
N ASN A 199 5.00 4.46 3.34
CA ASN A 199 4.38 3.22 2.88
C ASN A 199 3.12 2.84 3.68
N TYR A 200 2.30 3.84 3.99
CA TYR A 200 0.98 3.64 4.54
C TYR A 200 0.02 3.20 3.42
N MET A 201 -0.60 2.03 3.57
CA MET A 201 -1.42 1.43 2.52
C MET A 201 -2.67 2.24 2.17
N GLY A 202 -3.23 3.00 3.11
CA GLY A 202 -4.36 3.89 2.82
C GLY A 202 -4.00 4.93 1.77
N PHE A 203 -2.81 5.54 1.88
CA PHE A 203 -2.30 6.47 0.87
C PHE A 203 -2.10 5.78 -0.49
N TYR A 204 -1.46 4.60 -0.51
CA TYR A 204 -1.28 3.82 -1.74
C TYR A 204 -2.62 3.53 -2.44
N ASN A 205 -3.64 3.10 -1.70
CA ASN A 205 -4.95 2.78 -2.26
C ASN A 205 -5.64 3.99 -2.90
N ARG A 206 -5.47 5.20 -2.33
CA ARG A 206 -5.98 6.44 -2.93
C ARG A 206 -5.22 6.80 -4.20
N TRP A 207 -3.90 6.67 -4.18
CA TRP A 207 -3.09 6.86 -5.37
C TRP A 207 -3.48 5.88 -6.48
N GLU A 208 -3.61 4.60 -6.17
CA GLU A 208 -4.01 3.53 -7.10
C GLU A 208 -5.38 3.82 -7.72
N SER A 209 -6.35 4.23 -6.90
CA SER A 209 -7.70 4.58 -7.36
C SER A 209 -7.66 5.73 -8.39
N LYS A 210 -6.88 6.77 -8.11
CA LYS A 210 -6.66 7.88 -9.06
C LYS A 210 -6.02 7.40 -10.37
N GLN A 211 -5.04 6.49 -10.30
CA GLN A 211 -4.42 5.93 -11.51
C GLN A 211 -5.44 5.10 -12.31
N ASN A 212 -6.29 4.30 -11.66
CA ASN A 212 -7.32 3.54 -12.34
C ASN A 212 -8.30 4.45 -13.10
N GLU A 213 -8.76 5.54 -12.49
CA GLU A 213 -9.62 6.52 -13.17
C GLU A 213 -8.93 7.14 -14.40
N GLN A 214 -7.62 7.44 -14.30
CA GLN A 214 -6.84 7.95 -15.42
C GLN A 214 -6.67 6.92 -16.54
N PHE A 215 -6.44 5.65 -16.19
CA PHE A 215 -6.35 4.58 -17.19
C PHE A 215 -7.68 4.25 -17.84
N ASP A 216 -8.79 4.28 -17.11
CA ASP A 216 -10.12 4.09 -17.67
C ASP A 216 -10.45 5.19 -18.68
N ALA A 217 -10.15 6.46 -18.34
CA ALA A 217 -10.28 7.58 -19.27
C ALA A 217 -9.36 7.45 -20.49
N ALA A 218 -8.10 7.07 -20.30
CA ALA A 218 -7.16 6.84 -21.39
C ALA A 218 -7.58 5.67 -22.29
N ASN A 219 -8.23 4.65 -21.74
CA ASN A 219 -8.75 3.52 -22.49
C ASN A 219 -9.91 3.92 -23.39
N LEU A 220 -10.82 4.77 -22.91
CA LEU A 220 -11.88 5.36 -23.73
C LEU A 220 -11.32 6.23 -24.87
N GLN A 221 -10.17 6.86 -24.65
CA GLN A 221 -9.50 7.73 -25.63
C GLN A 221 -8.49 7.01 -26.53
N GLY A 222 -8.21 5.72 -26.27
CA GLY A 222 -7.19 4.96 -27.00
C GLY A 222 -5.73 5.37 -26.71
N THR A 223 -5.47 6.08 -25.61
CA THR A 223 -4.15 6.66 -25.24
C THR A 223 -3.48 5.95 -24.06
N VAL A 224 -3.91 4.72 -23.74
CA VAL A 224 -3.40 3.94 -22.59
C VAL A 224 -1.89 3.76 -22.62
N HIS A 225 -1.31 3.56 -23.81
CA HIS A 225 0.14 3.36 -23.94
C HIS A 225 0.92 4.59 -23.49
N ASP A 226 0.49 5.79 -23.91
CA ASP A 226 1.11 7.05 -23.52
C ASP A 226 0.96 7.31 -22.02
N ALA A 227 -0.20 6.99 -21.45
CA ALA A 227 -0.43 7.07 -20.01
C ALA A 227 0.52 6.14 -19.23
N LEU A 228 0.75 4.91 -19.70
CA LEU A 228 1.70 3.97 -19.09
C LEU A 228 3.15 4.46 -19.16
N ILE A 229 3.56 5.04 -20.29
CA ILE A 229 4.90 5.63 -20.45
C ILE A 229 5.06 6.83 -19.51
N SER A 230 4.05 7.70 -19.44
CA SER A 230 4.05 8.87 -18.56
C SER A 230 4.22 8.45 -17.10
N LEU A 231 3.43 7.47 -16.64
CA LEU A 231 3.53 6.96 -15.27
C LEU A 231 4.91 6.33 -14.99
N GLU A 232 5.44 5.55 -15.93
CA GLU A 232 6.78 5.00 -15.81
C GLU A 232 7.87 6.08 -15.68
N SER A 233 7.76 7.14 -16.49
CA SER A 233 8.68 8.27 -16.44
C SER A 233 8.61 9.00 -15.09
N GLU A 234 7.40 9.17 -14.55
CA GLU A 234 7.18 9.77 -13.23
C GLU A 234 7.83 8.92 -12.12
N LEU A 235 7.57 7.60 -12.08
CA LEU A 235 8.12 6.71 -11.07
C LEU A 235 9.65 6.63 -11.10
N LYS A 236 10.28 6.74 -12.28
CA LYS A 236 11.74 6.79 -12.42
C LYS A 236 12.38 8.03 -11.78
N GLN A 237 11.62 9.09 -11.58
CA GLN A 237 12.11 10.31 -10.93
C GLN A 237 12.02 10.25 -9.40
N TYR A 238 11.36 9.23 -8.86
CA TYR A 238 11.25 8.98 -7.43
C TYR A 238 12.45 8.17 -6.94
N GLY A 239 12.80 8.34 -5.67
CA GLY A 239 13.90 7.60 -5.05
C GLY A 239 13.66 7.43 -3.57
N THR A 240 13.76 6.20 -3.08
CA THR A 240 13.48 5.85 -1.69
C THR A 240 14.73 6.08 -0.83
N THR A 241 14.56 6.71 0.33
CA THR A 241 15.63 6.78 1.34
C THR A 241 15.68 5.48 2.13
N ASN A 242 16.75 4.69 1.96
CA ASN A 242 16.88 3.29 2.43
C ASN A 242 16.77 3.04 3.96
N HIS A 243 16.57 4.06 4.79
CA HIS A 243 16.52 3.94 6.26
C HIS A 243 15.35 4.70 6.91
N LEU A 244 14.40 5.17 6.11
CA LEU A 244 13.20 5.85 6.58
C LEU A 244 12.00 5.05 6.09
N ALA A 245 11.02 4.81 6.96
CA ALA A 245 9.77 4.15 6.61
C ALA A 245 8.71 4.51 7.64
N TYR A 246 7.45 4.63 7.18
CA TYR A 246 6.30 4.66 8.08
C TYR A 246 6.04 3.27 8.68
N HIS A 247 6.18 2.21 7.88
CA HIS A 247 6.05 0.81 8.28
C HIS A 247 7.30 0.03 7.86
N PRO A 248 8.32 -0.09 8.73
CA PRO A 248 9.63 -0.67 8.38
C PRO A 248 9.58 -2.10 7.84
N GLU A 249 8.62 -2.90 8.29
CA GLU A 249 8.45 -4.30 7.85
C GLU A 249 7.74 -4.44 6.50
N HIS A 250 7.13 -3.37 6.00
CA HIS A 250 6.46 -3.38 4.71
C HIS A 250 7.41 -2.96 3.61
N LYS A 251 7.15 -3.47 2.40
CA LYS A 251 7.92 -3.06 1.23
C LYS A 251 7.77 -1.54 0.98
N PRO A 252 8.78 -0.90 0.36
CA PRO A 252 8.72 0.52 0.04
C PRO A 252 7.50 0.92 -0.79
N LEU A 253 7.01 2.15 -0.58
CA LEU A 253 5.88 2.68 -1.34
C LEU A 253 6.16 2.70 -2.85
N LEU A 254 7.40 3.06 -3.25
CA LEU A 254 7.81 3.07 -4.65
C LEU A 254 7.69 1.67 -5.29
N ASP A 255 8.02 0.61 -4.55
CA ASP A 255 7.95 -0.76 -5.04
C ASP A 255 6.51 -1.20 -5.25
N HIS A 256 5.59 -0.82 -4.34
CA HIS A 256 4.15 -0.99 -4.56
C HIS A 256 3.68 -0.33 -5.87
N MET A 257 4.13 0.91 -6.14
CA MET A 257 3.75 1.64 -7.34
C MET A 257 4.33 1.00 -8.62
N TRP A 258 5.55 0.47 -8.55
CA TRP A 258 6.15 -0.30 -9.65
C TRP A 258 5.39 -1.58 -9.93
N ASP A 259 5.03 -2.34 -8.90
CA ASP A 259 4.23 -3.57 -9.06
C ASP A 259 2.90 -3.28 -9.74
N TYR A 260 2.22 -2.20 -9.33
CA TYR A 260 1.00 -1.73 -9.98
C TYR A 260 1.21 -1.42 -11.46
N LEU A 261 2.24 -0.64 -11.80
CA LEU A 261 2.57 -0.32 -13.19
C LEU A 261 2.83 -1.58 -14.02
N GLN A 262 3.57 -2.55 -13.48
CA GLN A 262 3.84 -3.82 -14.17
C GLN A 262 2.55 -4.64 -14.37
N MET A 263 1.64 -4.64 -13.40
CA MET A 263 0.32 -5.24 -13.54
C MET A 263 -0.47 -4.57 -14.67
N GLN A 264 -0.50 -3.23 -14.73
CA GLN A 264 -1.23 -2.50 -15.78
C GLN A 264 -0.62 -2.73 -17.16
N LYS A 265 0.71 -2.74 -17.29
CA LYS A 265 1.41 -3.11 -18.54
C LYS A 265 1.03 -4.51 -19.01
N LYS A 266 0.94 -5.49 -18.10
CA LYS A 266 0.50 -6.85 -18.44
C LYS A 266 -0.97 -6.90 -18.91
N ARG A 267 -1.85 -6.13 -18.28
CA ARG A 267 -3.27 -6.00 -18.68
C ARG A 267 -3.40 -5.37 -20.08
N ALA A 268 -2.70 -4.27 -20.33
CA ALA A 268 -2.70 -3.61 -21.64
C ALA A 268 -2.18 -4.54 -22.75
N LYS A 269 -1.09 -5.28 -22.51
CA LYS A 269 -0.59 -6.30 -23.46
C LYS A 269 -1.60 -7.41 -23.77
N ARG A 270 -2.37 -7.85 -22.77
CA ARG A 270 -3.44 -8.84 -22.97
C ARG A 270 -4.61 -8.25 -23.76
N ALA A 271 -4.95 -6.99 -23.54
CA ALA A 271 -5.98 -6.28 -24.28
C ALA A 271 -5.58 -6.06 -25.76
N ASP A 272 -4.32 -5.72 -26.03
CA ASP A 272 -3.79 -5.61 -27.40
C ASP A 272 -3.68 -6.98 -28.10
N GLY A 273 -3.53 -8.07 -27.33
CA GLY A 273 -3.55 -9.45 -27.84
C GLY A 273 -4.91 -9.95 -28.35
N ASN A 274 -5.98 -9.18 -28.19
CA ASN A 274 -7.32 -9.46 -28.75
C ASN A 274 -7.47 -8.91 -30.18
N GLU A 275 -6.52 -9.22 -31.07
CA GLU A 275 -6.59 -8.87 -32.50
C GLU A 275 -7.92 -9.28 -33.16
N LEU A 276 -8.48 -10.42 -32.75
CA LEU A 276 -9.77 -10.95 -33.21
C LEU A 276 -10.94 -9.99 -32.98
N GLN A 277 -10.95 -9.25 -31.87
CA GLN A 277 -12.04 -8.36 -31.49
C GLN A 277 -11.94 -7.00 -32.22
N ARG A 278 -10.72 -6.60 -32.63
CA ARG A 278 -10.48 -5.45 -33.53
C ARG A 278 -10.75 -5.80 -35.01
N LEU A 279 -10.42 -7.03 -35.44
CA LEU A 279 -10.63 -7.50 -36.81
C LEU A 279 -12.11 -7.80 -37.12
N TYR A 280 -12.88 -8.24 -36.13
CA TYR A 280 -14.28 -8.58 -36.30
C TYR A 280 -15.14 -7.95 -35.18
N PRO A 281 -15.74 -6.75 -35.38
CA PRO A 281 -16.73 -6.18 -34.46
C PRO A 281 -18.07 -6.96 -34.46
N PHE A 282 -18.06 -8.18 -34.95
CA PHE A 282 -19.18 -9.09 -35.17
C PHE A 282 -18.69 -10.53 -35.02
N ILE A 283 -19.59 -11.48 -34.86
CA ILE A 283 -19.30 -12.91 -34.83
C ILE A 283 -19.26 -13.43 -36.28
N PRO A 284 -18.08 -13.82 -36.82
CA PRO A 284 -18.00 -14.44 -38.13
C PRO A 284 -18.46 -15.89 -38.03
N LEU A 285 -19.49 -16.25 -38.79
CA LEU A 285 -19.91 -17.64 -38.96
C LEU A 285 -19.44 -18.17 -40.30
N ARG A 286 -18.89 -19.39 -40.33
CA ARG A 286 -18.60 -20.13 -41.57
C ARG A 286 -19.87 -20.70 -42.22
N LEU A 287 -20.84 -19.81 -42.43
CA LEU A 287 -22.14 -20.08 -43.03
C LEU A 287 -22.37 -19.04 -44.12
N ASN A 288 -22.98 -19.45 -45.23
CA ASN A 288 -23.49 -18.52 -46.22
C ASN A 288 -24.82 -17.89 -45.75
N GLY A 289 -25.37 -16.96 -46.54
CA GLY A 289 -26.59 -16.23 -46.17
C GLY A 289 -27.81 -17.12 -45.93
N HIS A 290 -28.01 -18.17 -46.75
CA HIS A 290 -29.14 -19.09 -46.60
C HIS A 290 -28.96 -20.05 -45.41
N GLN A 291 -27.74 -20.54 -45.20
CA GLN A 291 -27.39 -21.38 -44.05
C GLN A 291 -27.53 -20.60 -42.74
N SER A 292 -27.11 -19.33 -42.70
CA SER A 292 -27.25 -18.46 -41.52
C SER A 292 -28.71 -18.21 -41.17
N LYS A 293 -29.59 -18.06 -42.18
CA LYS A 293 -31.05 -17.96 -41.96
C LYS A 293 -31.63 -19.24 -41.38
N LEU A 294 -31.27 -20.39 -41.93
CA LEU A 294 -31.69 -21.69 -41.39
C LEU A 294 -31.25 -21.86 -39.93
N PHE A 295 -30.01 -21.47 -39.61
CA PHE A 295 -29.49 -21.48 -38.25
C PHE A 295 -30.32 -20.57 -37.34
N PHE A 296 -30.58 -19.32 -37.75
CA PHE A 296 -31.43 -18.40 -37.00
C PHE A 296 -32.84 -18.97 -36.72
N HIS A 297 -33.49 -19.56 -37.72
CA HIS A 297 -34.81 -20.14 -37.56
C HIS A 297 -34.82 -21.38 -36.65
N ALA A 298 -33.78 -22.22 -36.72
CA ALA A 298 -33.64 -23.35 -35.82
C ALA A 298 -33.48 -22.88 -34.35
N PHE A 299 -32.67 -21.84 -34.12
CA PHE A 299 -32.50 -21.26 -32.78
C PHE A 299 -33.78 -20.61 -32.25
N CYS A 300 -34.55 -19.94 -33.11
CA CYS A 300 -35.87 -19.44 -32.74
C CYS A 300 -36.84 -20.57 -32.39
N ALA A 301 -36.83 -21.68 -33.14
CA ALA A 301 -37.70 -22.82 -32.90
C ALA A 301 -37.32 -23.58 -31.62
N ALA A 302 -36.04 -23.55 -31.23
CA ALA A 302 -35.52 -24.14 -30.01
C ALA A 302 -35.57 -23.18 -28.79
N ASP A 303 -36.18 -22.01 -28.94
CA ASP A 303 -36.32 -20.99 -27.89
C ASP A 303 -34.99 -20.55 -27.25
N LEU A 304 -33.93 -20.47 -28.06
CA LEU A 304 -32.58 -20.11 -27.60
C LEU A 304 -32.34 -18.61 -27.49
N PHE A 305 -33.32 -17.78 -27.88
CA PHE A 305 -33.21 -16.33 -27.78
C PHE A 305 -34.07 -15.80 -26.63
N PRO A 306 -33.56 -14.88 -25.81
CA PRO A 306 -34.29 -14.36 -24.64
C PRO A 306 -35.45 -13.42 -25.00
N THR A 307 -35.56 -13.02 -26.28
CA THR A 307 -36.61 -12.09 -26.71
C THR A 307 -37.85 -12.85 -27.17
N THR A 308 -39.02 -12.40 -26.73
CA THR A 308 -40.31 -13.00 -27.07
C THR A 308 -40.72 -12.75 -28.53
N ARG A 309 -40.11 -11.77 -29.20
CA ARG A 309 -40.41 -11.38 -30.58
C ARG A 309 -39.26 -11.78 -31.50
N LYS A 310 -39.54 -12.68 -32.44
CA LYS A 310 -38.60 -13.11 -33.49
C LYS A 310 -37.94 -11.93 -34.23
N GLU A 311 -38.66 -10.82 -34.43
CA GLU A 311 -38.14 -9.62 -35.08
C GLU A 311 -36.99 -8.97 -34.30
N ASP A 312 -37.07 -8.94 -32.96
CA ASP A 312 -36.05 -8.34 -32.12
C ASP A 312 -34.79 -9.21 -32.09
N SER A 313 -34.95 -10.53 -32.04
CA SER A 313 -33.85 -11.48 -32.27
C SER A 313 -33.23 -11.32 -33.67
N ALA A 314 -34.03 -11.09 -34.71
CA ALA A 314 -33.53 -10.87 -36.07
C ALA A 314 -32.71 -9.59 -36.20
N LYS A 315 -33.10 -8.50 -35.51
CA LYS A 315 -32.34 -7.24 -35.45
C LYS A 315 -31.01 -7.44 -34.71
N ALA A 316 -31.02 -8.13 -33.57
CA ALA A 316 -29.82 -8.41 -32.80
C ALA A 316 -28.82 -9.29 -33.59
N VAL A 317 -29.31 -10.34 -34.24
CA VAL A 317 -28.50 -11.22 -35.09
C VAL A 317 -27.95 -10.48 -36.32
N ALA A 318 -28.77 -9.68 -37.00
CA ALA A 318 -28.34 -8.86 -38.13
C ALA A 318 -27.28 -7.81 -37.74
N ALA A 319 -27.30 -7.29 -36.51
CA ALA A 319 -26.31 -6.33 -36.03
C ALA A 319 -24.97 -7.01 -35.70
N ASN A 320 -25.00 -8.21 -35.14
CA ASN A 320 -23.83 -8.83 -34.50
C ASN A 320 -23.24 -10.03 -35.25
N ILE A 321 -23.88 -10.58 -36.29
CA ILE A 321 -23.41 -11.77 -37.00
C ILE A 321 -23.15 -11.46 -38.48
N ARG A 322 -22.07 -12.02 -39.04
CA ARG A 322 -21.73 -11.95 -40.47
C ARG A 322 -21.40 -13.34 -41.01
N THR A 323 -21.64 -13.54 -42.30
CA THR A 323 -21.27 -14.77 -43.03
C THR A 323 -19.75 -14.85 -43.24
N GLU A 324 -19.29 -16.00 -43.73
CA GLU A 324 -17.87 -16.28 -44.02
C GLU A 324 -17.25 -15.25 -44.99
N SER A 325 -18.07 -14.74 -45.91
CA SER A 325 -17.75 -13.70 -46.89
C SER A 325 -17.85 -12.26 -46.35
N GLY A 326 -18.09 -12.06 -45.06
CA GLY A 326 -18.32 -10.74 -44.46
C GLY A 326 -19.66 -10.09 -44.86
N THR A 327 -20.55 -10.82 -45.52
CA THR A 327 -21.82 -10.29 -46.01
C THR A 327 -22.77 -10.03 -44.84
N ALA A 328 -23.33 -8.82 -44.79
CA ALA A 328 -24.32 -8.46 -43.79
C ALA A 328 -25.66 -9.17 -44.05
N LEU A 329 -26.19 -9.82 -43.02
CA LEU A 329 -27.55 -10.33 -43.02
C LEU A 329 -28.48 -9.16 -42.70
N THR A 330 -29.53 -8.95 -43.50
CA THR A 330 -30.56 -7.96 -43.15
C THR A 330 -31.64 -8.60 -42.30
N PHE A 331 -32.16 -7.87 -41.30
CA PHE A 331 -33.24 -8.38 -40.45
C PHE A 331 -34.48 -8.81 -41.26
N GLN A 332 -34.80 -8.08 -42.33
CA GLN A 332 -35.89 -8.40 -43.26
C GLN A 332 -35.68 -9.76 -43.92
N SER A 333 -34.43 -10.09 -44.25
CA SER A 333 -34.07 -11.36 -44.86
C SER A 333 -34.10 -12.54 -43.89
N LEU A 334 -33.85 -12.28 -42.60
CA LEU A 334 -33.90 -13.27 -41.50
C LEU A 334 -35.33 -13.53 -41.02
N ASN A 335 -36.25 -12.56 -41.16
CA ASN A 335 -37.65 -12.76 -40.81
C ASN A 335 -38.40 -13.68 -41.79
N ARG A 336 -37.98 -13.69 -43.07
CA ARG A 336 -38.63 -14.47 -44.13
C ARG A 336 -38.09 -15.91 -44.17
N TYR A 337 -38.99 -16.88 -43.99
CA TYR A 337 -38.70 -18.30 -44.18
C TYR A 337 -39.30 -18.80 -45.49
N ASP A 338 -38.44 -19.10 -46.47
CA ASP A 338 -38.84 -19.62 -47.78
C ASP A 338 -38.27 -21.03 -47.91
N ARG A 339 -39.13 -22.03 -47.72
CA ARG A 339 -38.72 -23.44 -47.62
C ARG A 339 -38.09 -23.94 -48.93
N ASP A 340 -38.60 -23.50 -50.07
CA ASP A 340 -38.12 -23.94 -51.38
C ASP A 340 -36.73 -23.38 -51.68
N LYS A 341 -36.48 -22.12 -51.28
CA LYS A 341 -35.14 -21.50 -51.42
C LYS A 341 -34.13 -21.97 -50.39
N LEU A 342 -34.58 -22.31 -49.17
CA LEU A 342 -33.68 -22.73 -48.09
C LEU A 342 -33.41 -24.24 -48.09
N GLY A 343 -34.31 -25.04 -48.63
CA GLY A 343 -34.24 -26.51 -48.68
C GLY A 343 -32.89 -27.05 -49.16
N PRO A 344 -32.31 -26.58 -50.28
CA PRO A 344 -31.01 -27.03 -50.77
C PRO A 344 -29.84 -26.81 -49.79
N HIS A 345 -29.96 -25.88 -48.84
CA HIS A 345 -28.92 -25.56 -47.86
C HIS A 345 -29.10 -26.27 -46.51
N ALA A 346 -30.26 -26.87 -46.27
CA ALA A 346 -30.59 -27.56 -45.02
C ALA A 346 -29.66 -28.75 -44.68
N PRO A 347 -29.23 -29.61 -45.64
CA PRO A 347 -28.35 -30.74 -45.32
C PRO A 347 -27.04 -30.31 -44.64
N PHE A 348 -26.46 -29.18 -45.05
CA PHE A 348 -25.24 -28.65 -44.45
C PHE A 348 -25.46 -28.25 -42.99
N VAL A 349 -26.54 -27.51 -42.71
CA VAL A 349 -26.88 -27.03 -41.36
C VAL A 349 -27.20 -28.21 -40.45
N ILE A 350 -27.97 -29.19 -40.91
CA ILE A 350 -28.29 -30.41 -40.16
C ILE A 350 -27.01 -31.18 -39.81
N ARG A 351 -26.07 -31.32 -40.75
CA ARG A 351 -24.79 -31.98 -40.49
C ARG A 351 -24.00 -31.26 -39.38
N LYS A 352 -23.92 -29.93 -39.43
CA LYS A 352 -23.23 -29.14 -38.38
C LYS A 352 -23.89 -29.25 -37.01
N LEU A 353 -25.22 -29.25 -36.95
CA LEU A 353 -25.93 -29.45 -35.69
C LEU A 353 -25.66 -30.85 -35.12
N LYS A 354 -25.64 -31.90 -35.95
CA LYS A 354 -25.27 -33.26 -35.52
C LYS A 354 -23.84 -33.35 -35.01
N GLU A 355 -22.88 -32.71 -35.68
CA GLU A 355 -21.49 -32.62 -35.21
C GLU A 355 -21.43 -31.94 -33.82
N MET A 356 -22.18 -30.86 -33.60
CA MET A 356 -22.26 -30.20 -32.29
C MET A 356 -22.89 -31.10 -31.21
N THR A 357 -23.95 -31.84 -31.55
CA THR A 357 -24.57 -32.80 -30.64
C THR A 357 -23.60 -33.90 -30.22
N LEU A 358 -22.89 -34.51 -31.19
CA LEU A 358 -21.88 -35.53 -30.91
C LEU A 358 -20.78 -35.00 -29.99
N PHE A 359 -20.28 -33.79 -30.26
CA PHE A 359 -19.29 -33.15 -29.39
C PHE A 359 -19.80 -33.00 -27.96
N LEU A 360 -21.03 -32.49 -27.77
CA LEU A 360 -21.62 -32.33 -26.44
C LEU A 360 -21.88 -33.67 -25.75
N GLU A 361 -22.26 -34.71 -26.49
CA GLU A 361 -22.43 -36.04 -25.94
C GLU A 361 -21.11 -36.68 -25.52
N ASP A 362 -20.01 -36.44 -26.24
CA ASP A 362 -18.69 -36.99 -25.90
C ASP A 362 -18.04 -36.28 -24.70
N ASP A 363 -18.28 -34.97 -24.54
CA ASP A 363 -17.65 -34.15 -23.49
C ASP A 363 -18.36 -34.26 -22.12
N PHE A 364 -19.62 -34.72 -22.11
CA PHE A 364 -20.48 -34.81 -20.91
C PHE A 364 -21.09 -36.20 -20.65
N LYS A 365 -20.66 -37.25 -21.36
CA LYS A 365 -20.85 -38.66 -20.96
C LYS A 365 -19.68 -39.10 -20.09
#